data_AF-A0A925WCS6-F1
#
_entry.id   AF-A0A925WCS6-F1
#
_cell.length_a   1.000
_cell.length_b   1.000
_cell.length_c   1.000
_cell.angle_alpha   90.00
_cell.angle_beta   90.00
_cell.angle_gamma   90.00
#
_symmetry.space_group_name_H-M   'P 1'
#
loop_
_entity.id
_entity.type
_entity.pdbx_description
1 polymer ?
#
loop_
_entity_poly.entity_id
_entity_poly.type
_entity_poly.pdbx_seq_one_letter_code
_entity_poly.pdbx_strand_id
1 'polypeptide(L)' 'MPMLADLVDAVVGVDTHRDTHEVEIALPTGSPIATTTITNDTTGYAQLLA' A
#
# COMPACT_ATOMS: atom_id res chain seq x y z
N MET A 1 -9.49 -21.03 12.42
CA MET A 1 -9.05 -19.62 12.30
C MET A 1 -9.40 -19.19 10.89
N PRO A 2 -10.22 -18.14 10.68
CA PRO A 2 -10.48 -17.62 9.35
C PRO A 2 -9.18 -17.05 8.74
N MET A 3 -9.00 -17.15 7.42
CA MET A 3 -7.87 -16.53 6.73
C MET A 3 -8.14 -15.04 6.53
N LEU A 4 -7.10 -14.22 6.44
CA LEU A 4 -7.25 -12.78 6.17
C LEU A 4 -8.03 -12.54 4.87
N ALA A 5 -7.81 -13.38 3.86
CA ALA A 5 -8.51 -13.30 2.58
C ALA A 5 -10.02 -13.53 2.65
N ASP A 6 -10.52 -14.13 3.73
CA ASP A 6 -11.95 -14.34 3.94
C ASP A 6 -12.62 -13.14 4.65
N LEU A 7 -11.83 -12.15 5.07
CA LEU A 7 -12.25 -11.08 5.99
C LEU A 7 -12.15 -9.67 5.40
N VAL A 8 -11.33 -9.48 4.36
CA VAL A 8 -11.07 -8.16 3.75
C VAL A 8 -11.14 -8.25 2.24
N ASP A 9 -11.51 -7.16 1.59
CA ASP A 9 -11.59 -7.09 0.12
C ASP A 9 -10.23 -6.76 -0.54
N ALA A 10 -9.35 -6.08 0.18
CA ALA A 10 -8.02 -5.69 -0.27
C ALA A 10 -7.10 -5.40 0.92
N VAL A 11 -5.79 -5.37 0.66
CA VAL A 11 -4.75 -4.97 1.61
C VAL A 11 -4.01 -3.78 1.03
N VAL A 12 -3.73 -2.78 1.88
CA VAL A 12 -2.85 -1.66 1.52
C VAL A 12 -1.53 -1.83 2.28
N GLY A 13 -0.44 -1.92 1.54
CA GLY A 13 0.92 -2.04 2.07
C GLY A 13 1.75 -0.80 1.77
N VAL A 14 2.60 -0.40 2.71
CA VAL A 14 3.56 0.68 2.53
C VAL A 14 4.93 0.17 2.96
N ASP A 15 5.86 0.09 2.01
CA ASP A 15 7.27 -0.13 2.28
C ASP A 15 8.00 1.20 2.36
N THR A 16 8.73 1.41 3.45
CA THR A 16 9.33 2.70 3.80
C THR A 16 10.84 2.62 3.66
N HIS A 17 11.36 3.33 2.66
CA HIS A 17 12.79 3.57 2.48
C HIS A 17 13.19 4.94 3.02
N ARG A 18 14.47 5.29 2.93
CA ARG A 18 14.98 6.58 3.44
C ARG A 18 14.29 7.77 2.76
N ASP A 19 14.18 7.72 1.44
CA ASP A 19 13.77 8.88 0.64
C ASP A 19 12.43 8.67 -0.07
N THR A 20 11.92 7.43 -0.06
CA THR A 20 10.70 7.05 -0.76
C THR A 20 9.82 6.13 0.07
N HIS A 21 8.51 6.14 -0.21
CA HIS A 21 7.64 5.02 0.10
C HIS A 21 7.19 4.34 -1.18
N GLU A 22 7.22 3.01 -1.18
CA GLU A 22 6.53 2.19 -2.17
C GLU A 22 5.20 1.74 -1.57
N VAL A 23 4.10 2.04 -2.26
CA VAL A 23 2.75 1.76 -1.79
C VAL A 23 2.07 0.83 -2.77
N GLU A 24 1.39 -0.17 -2.24
CA GLU A 24 0.65 -1.16 -3.02
C GLU A 24 -0.75 -1.35 -2.44
N ILE A 25 -1.74 -1.45 -3.33
CA ILE A 25 -3.03 -2.08 -3.04
C ILE A 25 -3.01 -3.45 -3.68
N ALA A 26 -3.25 -4.49 -2.90
CA ALA A 26 -3.26 -5.88 -3.36
C ALA A 26 -4.61 -6.55 -3.04
N LEU A 27 -5.00 -7.50 -3.87
CA LEU A 27 -6.02 -8.48 -3.51
C LEU A 27 -5.55 -9.26 -2.27
N PRO A 28 -6.47 -9.77 -1.43
CA PRO A 28 -6.10 -10.49 -0.22
C PRO A 28 -5.31 -11.78 -0.47
N THR A 29 -5.33 -12.26 -1.71
CA THR A 29 -4.52 -13.39 -2.21
C THR A 29 -3.09 -13.00 -2.57
N GLY A 30 -2.73 -11.71 -2.48
CA GLY A 30 -1.39 -11.17 -2.73
C GLY A 30 -1.15 -10.64 -4.15
N SER A 31 -2.16 -10.55 -5.00
CA SER A 31 -2.00 -10.00 -6.37
C SER A 31 -2.09 -8.47 -6.35
N PRO A 32 -1.13 -7.71 -6.92
CA PRO A 32 -1.20 -6.26 -7.01
C PRO A 32 -2.40 -5.80 -7.84
N ILE A 33 -3.07 -4.76 -7.37
CA ILE A 33 -4.12 -4.00 -8.06
C ILE A 33 -3.55 -2.67 -8.56
N ALA A 34 -2.82 -1.96 -7.70
CA ALA A 34 -2.19 -0.69 -8.01
C ALA A 34 -0.94 -0.48 -7.17
N THR A 35 0.06 0.18 -7.74
CA THR A 35 1.28 0.59 -7.03
C THR A 35 1.60 2.05 -7.31
N THR A 36 2.26 2.70 -6.36
CA THR A 36 2.84 4.03 -6.53
C THR A 36 4.09 4.20 -5.69
N THR A 37 4.93 5.14 -6.07
CA THR A 37 6.11 5.56 -5.30
C THR A 37 6.00 7.04 -5.00
N ILE A 38 6.10 7.40 -3.72
CA ILE A 38 6.08 8.79 -3.25
C ILE A 38 7.39 9.14 -2.56
N THR A 39 7.69 10.42 -2.41
CA THR A 39 8.77 10.88 -1.52
C THR A 39 8.43 10.56 -0.06
N ASN A 40 9.44 10.23 0.74
CA ASN A 40 9.29 10.07 2.20
C ASN A 40 9.34 11.44 2.89
N ASP A 41 8.37 12.29 2.54
CA ASP A 41 8.16 13.58 3.16
C ASP A 41 6.65 13.91 3.20
N THR A 42 6.32 15.01 3.87
CA THR A 42 4.93 15.45 4.01
C THR A 42 4.24 15.68 2.67
N THR A 43 4.98 16.06 1.63
CA THR A 43 4.44 16.28 0.29
C THR A 43 4.05 14.96 -0.36
N GLY A 44 4.93 13.94 -0.29
CA GLY A 44 4.65 12.61 -0.80
C GLY A 44 3.46 11.96 -0.10
N TYR A 45 3.37 12.10 1.22
CA TYR A 45 2.19 11.63 1.97
C TYR A 45 0.91 12.37 1.54
N ALA A 46 0.95 13.68 1.31
CA ALA A 46 -0.21 14.42 0.81
C ALA A 46 -0.62 13.96 -0.59
N GLN A 47 0.33 13.60 -1.47
CA GLN A 47 0.06 13.03 -2.78
C GLN A 47 -0.60 11.66 -2.70
N LEU A 48 -0.22 10.83 -1.74
CA LEU A 48 -0.81 9.51 -1.54
C LEU A 48 -2.28 9.56 -1.08
N LEU A 49 -2.65 10.61 -0.34
CA LEU A 49 -4.00 10.79 0.21
C LEU A 49 -4.96 11.55 -0.72
N ALA A 50 -4.46 12.14 -1.80
CA ALA A 50 -5.22 12.96 -2.75
C ALA A 50 -5.96 12.11 -3.79
#